data_AF-I4DKG7-F1
#
_entry.id   AF-I4DKG7-F1
#
_cell.length_a   1.000
_cell.length_b   1.000
_cell.length_c   1.000
_cell.angle_alpha   90.00
_cell.angle_beta   90.00
_cell.angle_gamma   90.00
#
_symmetry.space_group_name_H-M   'P 1'
#
loop_
_entity.id
_entity.type
_entity.pdbx_description
1 polymer ?
#
loop_
_entity_poly.entity_id
_entity_poly.type
_entity_poly.pdbx_seq_one_letter_code
_entity_poly.pdbx_strand_id
1 'polypeptide(L)'
;MAIGHIGLSQYHGKVAGLNILKKETQLKTVPYFWTMLFGKSIRYAGCGKPSSTQIEGDIDALKFVIFFFDNSDKVIAVASCMRDPVVSQFAELVYQGKSLYKKDLKDDPFAWTK
;
A
#
# COMPACT_ATOMS: atom_id res chain seq x y z
N MET A 1 -14.54 9.61 0.70
CA MET A 1 -13.87 8.30 0.89
C MET A 1 -13.70 8.08 2.38
N ALA A 2 -14.05 6.90 2.91
CA ALA A 2 -13.84 6.52 4.30
C ALA A 2 -12.98 5.25 4.33
N ILE A 3 -12.05 5.14 5.28
CA ILE A 3 -11.14 3.98 5.40
C ILE A 3 -11.46 3.25 6.71
N GLY A 4 -11.95 2.02 6.61
CA GLY A 4 -12.28 1.18 7.75
C GLY A 4 -11.10 0.27 8.14
N HIS A 5 -10.21 0.73 9.02
CA HIS A 5 -9.11 -0.09 9.54
C HIS A 5 -8.80 0.29 10.99
N ILE A 6 -8.77 -0.70 11.90
CA ILE A 6 -8.66 -0.47 13.35
C ILE A 6 -7.37 0.30 13.69
N GLY A 7 -6.23 -0.11 13.13
CA GLY A 7 -4.94 0.55 13.40
C GLY A 7 -4.92 2.00 12.91
N LEU A 8 -5.62 2.29 11.80
CA LEU A 8 -5.74 3.67 11.31
C LEU A 8 -6.61 4.50 12.26
N SER A 9 -7.75 3.97 12.71
CA SER A 9 -8.64 4.63 13.67
C SER A 9 -7.92 4.96 14.98
N GLN A 10 -7.11 4.04 15.50
CA GLN A 10 -6.28 4.27 16.69
C GLN A 10 -5.27 5.42 16.48
N TYR A 11 -4.59 5.43 15.33
CA TYR A 11 -3.64 6.50 15.00
C TYR A 11 -4.34 7.86 14.86
N HIS A 12 -5.49 7.91 14.20
CA HIS A 12 -6.33 9.12 14.11
C HIS A 12 -6.72 9.64 15.49
N GLY A 13 -7.20 8.77 16.38
CA GLY A 13 -7.55 9.14 17.76
C GLY A 13 -6.37 9.69 18.55
N LYS A 14 -5.18 9.08 18.41
CA LYS A 14 -3.95 9.58 19.01
C LYS A 14 -3.60 10.99 18.52
N VAL A 15 -3.60 11.20 17.20
CA VAL A 15 -3.29 12.51 16.59
C VAL A 15 -4.29 13.57 17.04
N ALA A 16 -5.59 13.25 17.06
CA ALA A 16 -6.61 14.16 17.56
C ALA A 16 -6.38 14.53 19.04
N GLY A 17 -6.07 13.56 19.90
CA GLY A 17 -5.76 13.82 21.31
C GLY A 17 -4.54 14.72 21.51
N LEU A 18 -3.48 14.52 20.73
CA LEU A 18 -2.30 15.38 20.75
C LEU A 18 -2.63 16.83 20.34
N ASN A 19 -3.43 17.00 19.30
CA ASN A 19 -3.85 18.32 18.82
C ASN A 19 -4.76 19.03 19.83
N ILE A 20 -5.64 18.32 20.54
CA ILE A 20 -6.44 18.88 21.65
C ILE A 20 -5.53 19.41 22.77
N LEU A 21 -4.42 18.71 23.05
CA LEU A 21 -3.41 19.14 24.02
C LEU A 21 -2.44 20.21 23.49
N LYS A 22 -2.75 20.84 22.34
CA LYS A 22 -1.89 21.82 21.65
C LYS A 22 -0.50 21.29 21.29
N LYS A 23 -0.36 19.97 21.12
CA LYS A 23 0.85 19.32 20.58
C LYS A 23 0.64 19.06 19.10
N GLU A 24 0.80 20.10 18.29
CA GLU A 24 0.54 20.05 16.85
C GLU A 24 1.24 18.86 16.19
N THR A 25 0.42 17.92 15.72
CA THR A 25 0.86 16.68 15.11
C THR A 25 0.08 16.50 13.82
N GLN A 26 0.80 16.42 12.70
CA GLN A 26 0.19 16.13 11.41
C GLN A 26 -0.22 14.66 11.33
N LEU A 27 -1.41 14.40 10.79
CA LEU A 27 -1.80 13.06 10.40
C LEU A 27 -1.01 12.65 9.16
N LYS A 28 -0.08 11.71 9.31
CA LYS A 28 0.70 11.16 8.20
C LYS A 28 0.57 9.65 8.20
N THR A 29 -0.09 9.09 7.20
CA THR A 29 -0.39 7.66 7.12
C THR A 29 -0.65 7.24 5.67
N VAL A 30 -0.35 5.98 5.36
CA VAL A 30 -0.71 5.34 4.10
C VAL A 30 -1.82 4.33 4.38
N PRO A 31 -2.92 4.30 3.62
CA PRO A 31 -3.94 3.27 3.78
C PRO A 31 -3.32 1.90 3.60
N TYR A 32 -3.53 1.02 4.59
CA TYR A 32 -2.94 -0.31 4.62
C TYR A 32 -3.96 -1.29 5.19
N PHE A 33 -4.05 -2.47 4.58
CA PHE A 33 -4.91 -3.56 5.00
C PHE A 33 -4.16 -4.89 4.89
N TRP A 34 -4.45 -5.80 5.81
CA TRP A 34 -3.99 -7.17 5.75
C TRP A 34 -5.06 -8.13 6.26
N THR A 35 -5.06 -9.35 5.75
CA THR A 35 -5.87 -10.44 6.26
C THR A 35 -5.20 -11.78 5.97
N MET A 36 -5.58 -12.81 6.74
CA MET A 36 -5.28 -14.20 6.43
C MET A 36 -6.59 -14.91 6.06
N LEU A 37 -6.61 -15.52 4.88
CA LEU A 37 -7.75 -16.29 4.39
C LEU A 37 -7.26 -17.68 3.99
N PHE A 38 -7.76 -18.73 4.66
CA PHE A 38 -7.35 -20.12 4.43
C PHE A 38 -5.81 -20.33 4.41
N GLY A 39 -5.10 -19.69 5.33
CA GLY A 39 -3.63 -19.78 5.41
C GLY A 39 -2.88 -18.98 4.33
N LYS A 40 -3.59 -18.19 3.51
CA LYS A 40 -2.99 -17.27 2.54
C LYS A 40 -3.03 -15.85 3.08
N SER A 41 -1.86 -15.23 3.16
CA SER A 41 -1.72 -13.87 3.65
C SER A 41 -1.86 -12.87 2.52
N ILE A 42 -2.91 -12.04 2.59
CA ILE A 42 -3.23 -11.02 1.60
C ILE A 42 -2.98 -9.66 2.22
N ARG A 43 -2.28 -8.79 1.48
CA ARG A 43 -1.96 -7.42 1.90
C ARG A 43 -2.27 -6.43 0.80
N TYR A 44 -2.63 -5.21 1.20
CA TYR A 44 -2.93 -4.11 0.31
C TYR A 44 -2.43 -2.78 0.91
N ALA A 45 -1.82 -1.94 0.10
CA ALA A 45 -1.42 -0.59 0.47
C ALA A 45 -1.75 0.42 -0.63
N GLY A 46 -2.13 1.62 -0.23
CA GLY A 46 -2.54 2.70 -1.15
C GLY A 46 -4.06 2.81 -1.29
N CYS A 47 -4.50 3.69 -2.19
CA CYS A 47 -5.92 3.90 -2.48
C CYS A 47 -6.07 4.67 -3.79
N GLY A 48 -7.20 4.48 -4.47
CA GLY A 48 -7.56 5.25 -5.66
C GLY A 48 -8.36 4.42 -6.66
N LYS A 49 -8.70 5.03 -7.78
CA LYS A 49 -9.38 4.35 -8.89
C LYS A 49 -8.35 3.98 -9.95
N PRO A 50 -8.02 2.68 -10.13
CA PRO A 50 -7.05 2.27 -11.14
C PRO A 50 -7.61 2.40 -12.55
N SER A 51 -6.75 2.76 -13.48
CA SER A 51 -6.96 2.71 -14.93
C SER A 51 -6.53 1.37 -15.52
N SER A 52 -5.47 0.78 -14.96
CA SER A 52 -4.86 -0.46 -15.41
C SER A 52 -4.13 -1.17 -14.26
N THR A 53 -3.72 -2.41 -14.48
CA THR A 53 -2.98 -3.23 -13.50
C THR A 53 -1.88 -4.05 -14.17
N GLN A 54 -0.87 -4.42 -13.39
CA GLN A 54 0.20 -5.37 -13.76
C GLN A 54 0.32 -6.41 -12.65
N ILE A 55 0.38 -7.68 -13.02
CA ILE A 55 0.44 -8.80 -12.08
C ILE A 55 1.79 -9.49 -12.23
N GLU A 56 2.48 -9.68 -11.12
CA GLU A 56 3.77 -10.34 -11.03
C GLU A 56 3.68 -11.59 -10.16
N GLY A 57 4.07 -12.74 -10.69
CA GLY A 57 4.00 -14.03 -10.01
C GLY A 57 2.91 -14.94 -10.57
N ASP A 58 2.43 -15.85 -9.71
CA ASP A 58 1.52 -16.93 -10.10
C ASP A 58 0.16 -16.77 -9.40
N ILE A 59 -0.87 -16.57 -10.20
CA ILE A 59 -2.26 -16.38 -9.74
C ILE A 59 -2.83 -17.71 -9.26
N ASP A 60 -2.57 -18.81 -9.97
CA ASP A 60 -3.10 -20.14 -9.64
C ASP A 60 -2.49 -20.67 -8.34
N ALA A 61 -1.20 -20.38 -8.10
CA ALA A 61 -0.53 -20.71 -6.85
C ALA A 61 -0.89 -19.75 -5.68
N LEU A 62 -1.69 -18.71 -5.93
CA LEU A 62 -1.99 -17.62 -4.99
C LEU A 62 -0.71 -16.99 -4.42
N LYS A 63 0.29 -16.77 -5.27
CA LYS A 63 1.59 -16.21 -4.92
C LYS A 63 1.99 -15.12 -5.91
N PHE A 64 1.42 -13.94 -5.71
CA PHE A 64 1.52 -12.83 -6.67
C PHE A 64 1.59 -11.47 -5.99
N VAL A 65 1.97 -10.46 -6.77
CA VAL A 65 1.89 -9.02 -6.47
C VAL A 65 1.08 -8.36 -7.58
N ILE A 66 0.21 -7.41 -7.25
CA ILE A 66 -0.55 -6.61 -8.20
C ILE A 66 -0.18 -5.15 -8.00
N PHE A 67 0.26 -4.50 -9.07
CA PHE A 67 0.46 -3.06 -9.13
C PHE A 67 -0.75 -2.42 -9.81
N PHE A 68 -1.31 -1.40 -9.17
CA PHE A 68 -2.46 -0.65 -9.66
C PHE A 68 -2.00 0.74 -10.13
N PHE A 69 -2.34 1.12 -11.36
CA PHE A 69 -1.90 2.37 -11.96
C PHE A 69 -3.05 3.35 -12.16
N ASP A 70 -2.78 4.66 -12.06
CA ASP A 70 -3.68 5.71 -12.53
C ASP A 70 -3.51 5.99 -14.04
N ASN A 71 -4.20 7.02 -14.55
CA ASN A 71 -4.11 7.41 -15.97
C ASN A 71 -2.74 7.98 -16.39
N SER A 72 -1.86 8.29 -15.43
CA SER A 72 -0.51 8.82 -15.65
C SER A 72 0.56 7.75 -15.41
N ASP A 73 0.18 6.47 -15.40
CA ASP A 73 1.05 5.32 -15.14
C ASP A 73 1.73 5.35 -13.75
N LYS A 74 1.22 6.15 -12.80
CA LYS A 74 1.71 6.15 -11.41
C LYS A 74 1.10 4.98 -10.65
N VAL A 75 1.90 4.25 -9.89
CA VAL A 75 1.43 3.22 -8.96
C VAL A 75 0.71 3.88 -7.80
N ILE A 76 -0.60 3.68 -7.72
CA ILE A 76 -1.48 4.25 -6.68
C ILE A 76 -1.80 3.26 -5.55
N ALA A 77 -1.65 1.97 -5.83
CA ALA A 77 -1.80 0.92 -4.84
C ALA A 77 -1.02 -0.34 -5.24
N VAL A 78 -0.71 -1.17 -4.24
CA VAL A 78 -0.10 -2.49 -4.42
C VAL A 78 -0.85 -3.51 -3.57
N ALA A 79 -1.23 -4.64 -4.16
CA ALA A 79 -1.73 -5.81 -3.44
C ALA A 79 -0.72 -6.95 -3.54
N SER A 80 -0.74 -7.88 -2.59
CA SER A 80 0.00 -9.13 -2.73
C SER A 80 -0.71 -10.28 -2.03
N CYS A 81 -0.43 -11.49 -2.49
CA CYS A 81 -0.71 -12.73 -1.80
C CYS A 81 0.60 -13.51 -1.63
N MET A 82 0.95 -13.87 -0.39
CA MET A 82 2.15 -14.68 -0.08
C MET A 82 3.48 -14.13 -0.65
N ARG A 83 3.61 -12.81 -0.79
CA ARG A 83 4.79 -12.12 -1.36
C ARG A 83 5.25 -10.96 -0.46
N ASP A 84 5.34 -11.24 0.82
CA ASP A 84 5.94 -10.31 1.78
C ASP A 84 7.43 -10.08 1.54
N PRO A 85 7.96 -8.89 1.86
CA PRO A 85 7.29 -7.73 2.48
C PRO A 85 6.87 -6.63 1.48
N VAL A 86 6.68 -6.94 0.20
CA VAL A 86 6.57 -5.96 -0.91
C VAL A 86 5.52 -4.87 -0.65
N VAL A 87 4.34 -5.22 -0.15
CA VAL A 87 3.27 -4.23 0.12
C VAL A 87 3.66 -3.27 1.25
N SER A 88 4.36 -3.74 2.27
CA SER A 88 4.88 -2.91 3.35
C SER A 88 5.99 -1.97 2.87
N GLN A 89 6.85 -2.46 1.98
CA GLN A 89 7.89 -1.63 1.34
C GLN A 89 7.27 -0.53 0.48
N PHE A 90 6.19 -0.83 -0.25
CA PHE A 90 5.46 0.18 -1.01
C PHE A 90 4.82 1.23 -0.08
N ALA A 91 4.22 0.79 1.03
CA ALA A 91 3.65 1.71 2.01
C ALA A 91 4.70 2.66 2.59
N GLU A 92 5.90 2.16 2.90
CA GLU A 92 7.02 3.00 3.36
C GLU A 92 7.51 3.96 2.27
N LEU A 93 7.64 3.50 1.02
CA LEU A 93 8.03 4.35 -0.12
C LEU A 93 7.07 5.54 -0.26
N VAL A 94 5.77 5.29 -0.20
CA VAL A 94 4.73 6.35 -0.26
C VAL A 94 4.77 7.22 1.01
N TYR A 95 5.00 6.64 2.19
CA TYR A 95 5.14 7.39 3.44
C TYR A 95 6.32 8.37 3.40
N GLN A 96 7.42 8.02 2.72
CA GLN A 96 8.55 8.89 2.47
C GLN A 96 8.28 9.98 1.42
N GLY A 97 7.10 9.99 0.78
CA GLY A 97 6.73 10.93 -0.27
C GLY A 97 7.31 10.57 -1.65
N LYS A 98 7.91 9.40 -1.79
CA LYS A 98 8.39 8.90 -3.09
C LYS A 98 7.21 8.35 -3.90
N SER A 99 7.41 8.24 -5.21
CA SER A 99 6.42 7.69 -6.14
C SER A 99 7.07 6.62 -7.01
N LEU A 100 6.28 5.64 -7.41
CA LEU A 100 6.67 4.53 -8.28
C LEU A 100 5.82 4.61 -9.54
N TYR A 101 6.41 4.39 -10.71
CA TYR A 101 5.72 4.45 -12.00
C TYR A 101 5.87 3.14 -12.76
N LYS A 102 4.97 2.89 -13.71
CA LYS A 102 4.98 1.68 -14.55
C LYS A 102 6.30 1.46 -15.29
N LYS A 103 6.98 2.53 -15.69
CA LYS A 103 8.31 2.46 -16.32
C LYS A 103 9.38 1.86 -15.40
N ASP A 104 9.26 2.06 -14.09
CA ASP A 104 10.23 1.59 -13.10
C ASP A 104 10.07 0.07 -12.83
N LEU A 105 9.01 -0.54 -13.38
CA LEU A 105 8.67 -1.96 -13.22
C LEU A 105 9.00 -2.82 -14.45
N LYS A 106 9.51 -2.24 -15.54
CA LYS A 106 9.68 -2.97 -16.81
C LYS A 106 10.80 -3.99 -16.81
N ASP A 107 11.95 -3.66 -16.22
CA ASP A 107 13.15 -4.51 -16.26
C ASP A 107 13.20 -5.46 -15.05
N ASP A 108 13.21 -4.90 -13.84
CA ASP A 108 13.08 -5.62 -12.57
C ASP A 108 11.93 -5.00 -11.76
N PRO A 109 10.74 -5.62 -11.74
CA PRO A 109 9.57 -5.12 -11.02
C PRO A 109 9.78 -4.88 -9.51
N PHE A 110 10.86 -5.40 -8.93
CA PHE A 110 11.16 -5.31 -7.50
C PHE A 110 12.46 -4.55 -7.19
N ALA A 111 13.09 -3.89 -8.17
CA ALA A 111 14.34 -3.14 -7.93
C ALA A 111 14.21 -2.06 -6.84
N TRP A 112 13.04 -1.43 -6.72
CA TRP A 112 12.71 -0.40 -5.73
C TRP A 112 12.54 -0.92 -4.28
N THR A 113 12.58 -2.25 -4.09
CA THR A 113 12.43 -2.88 -2.76
C THR A 113 13.74 -3.04 -2.00
N LYS A 114 14.88 -2.67 -2.60
CA LYS A 114 16.22 -2.78 -2.02
C LYS A 114 16.56 -1.57 -1.15
#